data_AF-X6LCK6-F1
#
_entry.id   AF-X6LCK6-F1
#
_cell.length_a   1.000
_cell.length_b   1.000
_cell.length_c   1.000
_cell.angle_alpha   90.00
_cell.angle_beta   90.00
_cell.angle_gamma   90.00
#
_symmetry.space_group_name_H-M   'P 1'
#
loop_
_entity.id
_entity.type
_entity.pdbx_description
1 polymer ?
#
loop_
_entity_poly.entity_id
_entity_poly.type
_entity_poly.pdbx_seq_one_letter_code
_entity_poly.pdbx_strand_id
1 'polypeptide(L)'
;HVILFLGGTGSGKSTLIHYLAGSKMEKQIVDGNNHIAPVEVKNKALRNVVTSARAVSETRHITAVPIDLKEMRVFTEEDSVVLCDTPGFEDTSGPEVDVANGIGIIRALKCCKSIKPVVLVSYTALGNRMSCVRGLARTLGQIISSIDDHLSAVEYVFTKFPKKEKQTIPALVRETYFSIPKDETDKGYKSILADIARKTKKYVFAPHLLEDPPLDLLQELTDIRSFIRHPEEVFQSFLTEKANHAVHLQVEKHKASVLPAFKNCNFKFVQTKLDELVALNAVLENKLIEKDYKE
;
A
#
# COMPACT_ATOMS: atom_id res chain seq x y z
N HIS A 1 -12.95 -8.12 9.82
CA HIS A 1 -11.61 -8.39 9.26
C HIS A 1 -11.32 -7.39 8.15
N VAL A 2 -10.06 -6.97 7.93
CA VAL A 2 -9.72 -5.95 6.92
C VAL A 2 -8.86 -6.54 5.80
N ILE A 3 -9.21 -6.27 4.55
CA ILE A 3 -8.40 -6.55 3.36
C ILE A 3 -7.78 -5.23 2.91
N LEU A 4 -6.45 -5.14 3.00
CA LEU A 4 -5.69 -3.93 2.74
C LEU A 4 -5.08 -3.97 1.34
N PHE A 5 -5.54 -3.09 0.44
CA PHE A 5 -5.02 -3.03 -0.92
C PHE A 5 -3.80 -2.13 -0.99
N LEU A 6 -2.68 -2.69 -1.44
CA LEU A 6 -1.37 -2.05 -1.48
C LEU A 6 -0.85 -2.02 -2.92
N GLY A 7 -0.24 -0.92 -3.33
CA GLY A 7 0.22 -0.77 -4.72
C GLY A 7 0.48 0.68 -5.10
N GLY A 8 1.37 0.90 -6.07
CA GLY A 8 1.65 2.23 -6.61
C GLY A 8 0.42 2.90 -7.24
N THR A 9 0.52 4.20 -7.49
CA THR A 9 -0.54 4.95 -8.18
C THR A 9 -0.83 4.35 -9.55
N GLY A 10 -2.12 4.23 -9.90
CA GLY A 10 -2.54 3.62 -11.16
C GLY A 10 -2.44 2.09 -11.21
N SER A 11 -2.09 1.40 -10.12
CA SER A 11 -2.09 -0.08 -10.05
C SER A 11 -3.49 -0.70 -10.13
N GLY A 12 -4.55 0.09 -9.95
CA GLY A 12 -5.95 -0.36 -10.07
C GLY A 12 -6.62 -0.77 -8.76
N LYS A 13 -6.12 -0.31 -7.59
CA LYS A 13 -6.70 -0.59 -6.26
C LYS A 13 -8.18 -0.23 -6.18
N SER A 14 -8.52 1.04 -6.39
CA SER A 14 -9.90 1.53 -6.34
C SER A 14 -10.81 0.82 -7.35
N THR A 15 -10.32 0.56 -8.57
CA THR A 15 -11.06 -0.20 -9.60
C THR A 15 -11.33 -1.64 -9.16
N LEU A 16 -10.34 -2.31 -8.55
CA LEU A 16 -10.51 -3.67 -8.02
C LEU A 16 -11.48 -3.69 -6.84
N ILE A 17 -11.46 -2.68 -5.97
CA ILE A 17 -12.39 -2.57 -4.83
C ILE A 17 -13.83 -2.41 -5.33
N HIS A 18 -14.08 -1.56 -6.33
CA HIS A 18 -15.40 -1.48 -6.97
C HIS A 18 -15.87 -2.84 -7.49
N TYR A 19 -14.99 -3.52 -8.23
CA TYR A 19 -15.27 -4.85 -8.77
C TYR A 19 -15.61 -5.87 -7.67
N LEU A 20 -14.76 -5.98 -6.64
CA LEU A 20 -14.97 -6.88 -5.50
C LEU A 20 -16.21 -6.53 -4.68
N ALA A 21 -16.59 -5.25 -4.63
CA ALA A 21 -17.80 -4.78 -3.98
C ALA A 21 -19.06 -4.91 -4.85
N GLY A 22 -18.96 -5.58 -6.00
CA GLY A 22 -20.10 -5.93 -6.86
C GLY A 22 -20.58 -4.82 -7.79
N SER A 23 -19.80 -3.76 -7.99
CA SER A 23 -20.09 -2.76 -9.03
C SER A 23 -20.07 -3.41 -10.41
N LYS A 24 -20.99 -2.97 -11.30
CA LYS A 24 -20.91 -3.32 -12.72
C LYS A 24 -19.83 -2.48 -13.37
N MET A 25 -18.85 -3.13 -13.99
CA MET A 25 -17.71 -2.48 -14.63
C MET A 25 -17.89 -2.44 -16.14
N GLU A 26 -17.53 -1.32 -16.77
CA GLU A 26 -17.52 -1.20 -18.24
C GLU A 26 -16.22 -0.54 -18.73
N LYS A 27 -15.86 -0.87 -19.96
CA LYS A 27 -14.75 -0.22 -20.66
C LYS A 27 -15.23 1.12 -21.24
N GLN A 28 -14.50 2.17 -20.93
CA GLN A 28 -14.78 3.54 -21.37
C GLN A 28 -13.52 4.15 -21.99
N ILE A 29 -13.72 5.18 -22.82
CA ILE A 29 -12.63 6.03 -23.31
C ILE A 29 -12.74 7.37 -22.59
N VAL A 30 -11.72 7.72 -21.81
CA VAL A 30 -11.65 8.98 -21.04
C VAL A 30 -10.36 9.68 -21.42
N ASP A 31 -10.44 10.93 -21.88
CA ASP A 31 -9.29 11.71 -22.35
C ASP A 31 -8.42 10.93 -23.38
N GLY A 32 -9.05 10.16 -24.26
CA GLY A 32 -8.38 9.33 -25.28
C GLY A 32 -7.73 8.03 -24.76
N ASN A 33 -7.86 7.73 -23.46
CA ASN A 33 -7.28 6.54 -22.85
C ASN A 33 -8.35 5.48 -22.54
N ASN A 34 -7.99 4.21 -22.73
CA ASN A 34 -8.83 3.09 -22.29
C ASN A 34 -8.88 3.06 -20.76
N HIS A 35 -10.08 3.10 -20.20
CA HIS A 35 -10.32 3.07 -18.77
C HIS A 35 -11.42 2.04 -18.43
N ILE A 36 -11.29 1.34 -17.31
CA ILE A 36 -12.36 0.48 -16.78
C ILE A 36 -12.92 1.19 -15.56
N ALA A 37 -14.20 1.52 -15.61
CA ALA A 37 -14.89 2.29 -14.58
C ALA A 37 -16.22 1.61 -14.18
N PRO A 38 -16.68 1.82 -12.94
CA PRO A 38 -18.01 1.38 -12.52
C PRO A 38 -19.08 2.20 -13.23
N VAL A 39 -20.09 1.53 -13.78
CA VAL A 39 -21.31 2.17 -14.33
C VAL A 39 -22.51 2.02 -13.41
N GLU A 40 -22.48 1.00 -12.55
CA GLU A 40 -23.51 0.77 -11.54
C GLU A 40 -22.84 0.45 -10.21
N VAL A 41 -23.14 1.25 -9.20
CA VAL A 41 -22.54 1.15 -7.87
C VAL A 41 -23.56 0.59 -6.89
N LYS A 42 -23.39 -0.66 -6.48
CA LYS A 42 -24.29 -1.33 -5.52
C LYS A 42 -24.05 -0.87 -4.09
N ASN A 43 -22.78 -0.80 -3.68
CA ASN A 43 -22.40 -0.43 -2.32
C ASN A 43 -22.28 1.09 -2.16
N LYS A 44 -23.09 1.69 -1.28
CA LYS A 44 -23.10 3.15 -1.04
C LYS A 44 -21.78 3.69 -0.47
N ALA A 45 -20.99 2.87 0.22
CA ALA A 45 -19.68 3.27 0.75
C ALA A 45 -18.65 3.59 -0.36
N LEU A 46 -18.89 3.09 -1.59
CA LEU A 46 -18.05 3.36 -2.75
C LEU A 46 -18.21 4.79 -3.30
N ARG A 47 -19.15 5.61 -2.79
CA ARG A 47 -19.30 7.01 -3.25
C ARG A 47 -18.03 7.85 -3.10
N ASN A 48 -17.18 7.49 -2.15
CA ASN A 48 -15.91 8.16 -1.88
C ASN A 48 -14.69 7.44 -2.51
N VAL A 49 -14.92 6.33 -3.21
CA VAL A 49 -13.87 5.61 -3.95
C VAL A 49 -13.94 6.08 -5.40
N VAL A 50 -12.89 6.78 -5.85
CA VAL A 50 -12.85 7.39 -7.19
C VAL A 50 -11.90 6.58 -8.09
N THR A 51 -12.38 6.18 -9.26
CA THR A 51 -11.53 5.59 -10.32
C THR A 51 -11.16 6.65 -11.34
N SER A 52 -9.88 6.71 -11.74
CA SER A 52 -9.40 7.68 -12.72
C SER A 52 -8.60 7.00 -13.84
N ALA A 53 -8.70 7.56 -15.04
CA ALA A 53 -7.87 7.18 -16.18
C ALA A 53 -6.44 7.76 -16.09
N ARG A 54 -6.21 8.72 -15.19
CA ARG A 54 -4.93 9.41 -15.01
C ARG A 54 -4.03 8.62 -14.06
N ALA A 55 -2.72 8.76 -14.24
CA ALA A 55 -1.71 8.16 -13.37
C ALA A 55 -1.43 9.00 -12.11
N VAL A 56 -2.44 9.70 -11.59
CA VAL A 56 -2.36 10.53 -10.38
C VAL A 56 -3.30 9.92 -9.34
N SER A 57 -2.91 9.96 -8.07
CA SER A 57 -3.69 9.41 -6.98
C SER A 57 -4.91 10.31 -6.71
N GLU A 58 -6.11 9.75 -6.84
CA GLU A 58 -7.34 10.43 -6.41
C GLU A 58 -7.64 10.15 -4.92
N THR A 59 -7.14 9.02 -4.41
CA THR A 59 -7.33 8.60 -3.01
C THR A 59 -6.34 9.32 -2.10
N ARG A 60 -6.81 10.36 -1.42
CA ARG A 60 -5.99 11.16 -0.48
C ARG A 60 -6.00 10.64 0.95
N HIS A 61 -6.97 9.80 1.30
CA HIS A 61 -7.14 9.21 2.63
C HIS A 61 -7.55 7.75 2.50
N ILE A 62 -7.30 6.95 3.55
CA ILE A 62 -7.86 5.60 3.62
C ILE A 62 -9.38 5.67 3.48
N THR A 63 -9.93 4.85 2.58
CA THR A 63 -11.37 4.66 2.44
C THR A 63 -11.74 3.22 2.76
N ALA A 64 -12.60 3.04 3.75
CA ALA A 64 -13.12 1.75 4.18
C ALA A 64 -14.45 1.45 3.47
N VAL A 65 -14.52 0.28 2.83
CA VAL A 65 -15.71 -0.21 2.13
C VAL A 65 -16.15 -1.51 2.82
N PRO A 66 -17.15 -1.47 3.71
CA PRO A 66 -17.69 -2.68 4.33
C PRO A 66 -18.43 -3.51 3.29
N ILE A 67 -18.20 -4.82 3.31
CA ILE A 67 -18.82 -5.82 2.44
C ILE A 67 -19.55 -6.82 3.32
N ASP A 68 -20.84 -6.97 3.08
CA ASP A 68 -21.62 -8.10 3.59
C ASP A 68 -21.37 -9.30 2.67
N LEU A 69 -20.73 -10.34 3.23
CA LEU A 69 -20.34 -11.51 2.46
C LEU A 69 -21.55 -12.37 2.09
N LYS A 70 -22.60 -12.39 2.92
CA LYS A 70 -23.84 -13.12 2.63
C LYS A 70 -24.60 -12.49 1.48
N GLU A 71 -24.73 -11.16 1.46
CA GLU A 71 -25.34 -10.43 0.34
C GLU A 71 -24.57 -10.65 -0.97
N MET A 72 -23.23 -10.73 -0.87
CA MET A 72 -22.36 -11.04 -2.00
C MET A 72 -22.36 -12.53 -2.39
N ARG A 73 -23.07 -13.39 -1.65
CA ARG A 73 -23.12 -14.86 -1.83
C ARG A 73 -21.77 -15.56 -1.64
N VAL A 74 -20.89 -14.97 -0.82
CA VAL A 74 -19.64 -15.57 -0.35
C VAL A 74 -19.93 -16.31 0.95
N PHE A 75 -19.73 -17.63 0.95
CA PHE A 75 -19.96 -18.47 2.12
C PHE A 75 -18.64 -18.76 2.84
N THR A 76 -18.32 -17.95 3.85
CA THR A 76 -17.17 -18.15 4.74
C THR A 76 -17.62 -18.11 6.20
N GLU A 77 -16.69 -18.30 7.15
CA GLU A 77 -16.99 -18.26 8.58
C GLU A 77 -17.40 -16.86 9.08
N GLU A 78 -17.11 -15.81 8.32
CA GLU A 78 -17.40 -14.42 8.71
C GLU A 78 -18.53 -13.84 7.86
N ASP A 79 -19.37 -13.02 8.50
CA ASP A 79 -20.49 -12.37 7.83
C ASP A 79 -20.08 -11.14 7.04
N SER A 80 -18.94 -10.51 7.39
CA SER A 80 -18.50 -9.27 6.75
C SER A 80 -16.99 -9.07 6.78
N VAL A 81 -16.51 -8.32 5.79
CA VAL A 81 -15.13 -7.82 5.71
C VAL A 81 -15.11 -6.37 5.28
N VAL A 82 -14.00 -5.68 5.53
CA VAL A 82 -13.80 -4.31 5.07
C VAL A 82 -12.69 -4.30 4.03
N LEU A 83 -13.00 -3.82 2.82
CA LEU A 83 -12.01 -3.52 1.81
C LEU A 83 -11.45 -2.12 2.07
N CYS A 84 -10.14 -1.99 2.19
CA CYS A 84 -9.49 -0.74 2.51
C CYS A 84 -8.71 -0.23 1.30
N ASP A 85 -9.20 0.86 0.68
CA ASP A 85 -8.45 1.58 -0.36
C ASP A 85 -7.43 2.48 0.32
N THR A 86 -6.15 2.30 0.00
CA THR A 86 -5.08 3.19 0.49
C THR A 86 -4.68 4.17 -0.62
N PRO A 87 -4.15 5.35 -0.25
CA PRO A 87 -3.34 6.13 -1.17
C PRO A 87 -2.26 5.26 -1.84
N GLY A 88 -1.86 5.64 -3.08
CA GLY A 88 -0.70 5.02 -3.70
C GLY A 88 0.56 5.28 -2.86
N PHE A 89 1.42 4.28 -2.72
CA PHE A 89 2.75 4.52 -2.17
C PHE A 89 3.55 5.42 -3.11
N GLU A 90 4.37 6.30 -2.53
CA GLU A 90 5.13 7.34 -3.24
C GLU A 90 4.25 8.38 -3.97
N ASP A 91 3.08 8.70 -3.39
CA ASP A 91 2.17 9.69 -3.93
C ASP A 91 2.88 11.03 -4.19
N THR A 92 2.60 11.66 -5.32
CA THR A 92 3.32 12.85 -5.82
C THR A 92 2.84 14.16 -5.19
N SER A 93 2.04 14.09 -4.13
CA SER A 93 1.39 15.23 -3.50
C SER A 93 2.27 16.00 -2.49
N GLY A 94 3.57 15.68 -2.45
CA GLY A 94 4.56 16.31 -1.57
C GLY A 94 4.90 15.47 -0.34
N PRO A 95 6.08 15.68 0.26
CA PRO A 95 6.56 14.88 1.39
C PRO A 95 5.67 15.01 2.63
N GLU A 96 5.01 16.14 2.86
CA GLU A 96 4.13 16.35 4.02
C GLU A 96 2.89 15.46 3.95
N VAL A 97 2.28 15.35 2.75
CA VAL A 97 1.13 14.49 2.51
C VAL A 97 1.51 13.03 2.66
N ASP A 98 2.71 12.66 2.19
CA ASP A 98 3.23 11.31 2.31
C ASP A 98 3.52 10.91 3.77
N VAL A 99 4.08 11.82 4.58
CA VAL A 99 4.22 11.64 6.04
C VAL A 99 2.86 11.42 6.70
N ALA A 100 1.89 12.30 6.43
CA ALA A 100 0.56 12.21 7.02
C ALA A 100 -0.15 10.90 6.63
N ASN A 101 -0.02 10.48 5.37
CA ASN A 101 -0.56 9.22 4.88
C ASN A 101 0.10 8.02 5.56
N GLY A 102 1.43 7.98 5.66
CA GLY A 102 2.16 6.90 6.34
C GLY A 102 1.69 6.71 7.77
N ILE A 103 1.63 7.79 8.56
CA ILE A 103 1.17 7.76 9.96
C ILE A 103 -0.31 7.36 10.05
N GLY A 104 -1.16 7.98 9.23
CA GLY A 104 -2.60 7.74 9.23
C GLY A 104 -2.94 6.30 8.87
N ILE A 105 -2.23 5.74 7.89
CA ILE A 105 -2.37 4.33 7.50
C ILE A 105 -2.03 3.44 8.68
N ILE A 106 -0.83 3.56 9.24
CA ILE A 106 -0.38 2.66 10.31
C ILE A 106 -1.29 2.72 11.53
N ARG A 107 -1.69 3.92 11.97
CA ARG A 107 -2.62 4.05 13.11
C ARG A 107 -3.95 3.36 12.86
N ALA A 108 -4.50 3.48 11.65
CA ALA A 108 -5.72 2.77 11.27
C ALA A 108 -5.52 1.25 11.26
N LEU A 109 -4.38 0.77 10.73
CA LEU A 109 -4.07 -0.66 10.67
C LEU A 109 -3.91 -1.27 12.07
N LYS A 110 -3.22 -0.59 12.99
CA LYS A 110 -3.03 -1.05 14.38
C LYS A 110 -4.34 -1.20 15.17
N CYS A 111 -5.42 -0.55 14.75
CA CYS A 111 -6.73 -0.66 15.40
C CYS A 111 -7.58 -1.83 14.85
N CYS A 112 -7.09 -2.55 13.84
CA CYS A 112 -7.83 -3.64 13.21
C CYS A 112 -7.68 -4.96 13.99
N LYS A 113 -8.75 -5.77 14.05
CA LYS A 113 -8.69 -7.15 14.61
C LYS A 113 -7.66 -8.03 13.89
N SER A 114 -7.59 -7.91 12.56
CA SER A 114 -6.64 -8.63 11.70
C SER A 114 -6.64 -8.04 10.30
N ILE A 115 -5.54 -8.20 9.57
CA ILE A 115 -5.36 -7.63 8.22
C ILE A 115 -4.88 -8.69 7.23
N LYS A 116 -5.43 -8.67 6.02
CA LYS A 116 -4.90 -9.36 4.84
C LYS A 116 -4.29 -8.34 3.88
N PRO A 117 -2.95 -8.25 3.76
CA PRO A 117 -2.32 -7.42 2.75
C PRO A 117 -2.53 -8.01 1.35
N VAL A 118 -3.01 -7.20 0.40
CA VAL A 118 -3.20 -7.56 -1.00
C VAL A 118 -2.43 -6.59 -1.87
N VAL A 119 -1.33 -7.07 -2.46
CA VAL A 119 -0.39 -6.28 -3.26
C VAL A 119 -0.77 -6.34 -4.73
N LEU A 120 -1.04 -5.19 -5.34
CA LEU A 120 -1.39 -5.08 -6.75
C LEU A 120 -0.17 -4.85 -7.61
N VAL A 121 0.04 -5.76 -8.56
CA VAL A 121 1.12 -5.70 -9.55
C VAL A 121 0.52 -5.44 -10.92
N SER A 122 0.58 -4.18 -11.37
CA SER A 122 0.00 -3.78 -12.65
C SER A 122 0.95 -4.04 -13.81
N TYR A 123 0.44 -4.69 -14.86
CA TYR A 123 1.19 -4.97 -16.10
C TYR A 123 1.90 -3.73 -16.66
N THR A 124 1.16 -2.63 -16.79
CA THR A 124 1.65 -1.37 -17.36
C THR A 124 2.71 -0.68 -16.49
N ALA A 125 2.84 -1.10 -15.22
CA ALA A 125 3.77 -0.53 -14.26
C ALA A 125 4.94 -1.47 -13.94
N LEU A 126 4.99 -2.68 -14.51
CA LEU A 126 6.06 -3.65 -14.22
C LEU A 126 7.45 -3.09 -14.52
N GLY A 127 7.59 -2.28 -15.57
CA GLY A 127 8.89 -1.78 -16.03
C GLY A 127 9.83 -2.91 -16.46
N ASN A 128 11.11 -2.59 -16.65
CA ASN A 128 12.13 -3.59 -16.96
C ASN A 128 12.40 -4.45 -15.71
N ARG A 129 12.35 -5.78 -15.87
CA ARG A 129 12.63 -6.76 -14.81
C ARG A 129 11.80 -6.54 -13.52
N MET A 130 10.53 -6.15 -13.67
CA MET A 130 9.64 -5.93 -12.54
C MET A 130 10.15 -4.90 -11.51
N SER A 131 10.83 -3.83 -11.94
CA SER A 131 11.41 -2.82 -11.04
C SER A 131 10.39 -2.23 -10.05
N CYS A 132 9.11 -2.17 -10.41
CA CYS A 132 8.03 -1.76 -9.51
C CYS A 132 7.87 -2.69 -8.28
N VAL A 133 8.14 -3.99 -8.43
CA VAL A 133 8.12 -4.94 -7.30
C VAL A 133 9.21 -4.61 -6.28
N ARG A 134 10.34 -4.03 -6.70
CA ARG A 134 11.39 -3.57 -5.77
C ARG A 134 10.90 -2.45 -4.88
N GLY A 135 10.27 -1.41 -5.44
CA GLY A 135 9.71 -0.31 -4.66
C GLY A 135 8.61 -0.78 -3.70
N LEU A 136 7.74 -1.68 -4.18
CA LEU A 136 6.73 -2.32 -3.34
C LEU A 136 7.34 -3.14 -2.22
N ALA A 137 8.38 -3.92 -2.51
CA ALA A 137 9.04 -4.76 -1.51
C ALA A 137 9.69 -3.95 -0.39
N ARG A 138 10.35 -2.85 -0.74
CA ARG A 138 10.90 -1.90 0.23
C ARG A 138 9.81 -1.31 1.11
N THR A 139 8.72 -0.87 0.49
CA THR A 139 7.58 -0.30 1.22
C THR A 139 6.94 -1.32 2.17
N LEU A 140 6.75 -2.56 1.71
CA LEU A 140 6.23 -3.65 2.54
C LEU A 140 7.16 -3.98 3.71
N GLY A 141 8.47 -4.05 3.48
CA GLY A 141 9.45 -4.28 4.54
C GLY A 141 9.57 -3.13 5.54
N GLN A 142 9.19 -1.91 5.15
CA GLN A 142 9.09 -0.78 6.06
C GLN A 142 7.80 -0.82 6.89
N ILE A 143 6.68 -1.18 6.28
CA ILE A 143 5.35 -1.20 6.92
C ILE A 143 5.20 -2.40 7.86
N ILE A 144 5.66 -3.58 7.45
CA ILE A 144 5.50 -4.85 8.13
C ILE A 144 6.85 -5.26 8.70
N SER A 145 7.01 -5.16 10.02
CA SER A 145 8.22 -5.63 10.70
C SER A 145 8.37 -7.13 10.50
N SER A 146 9.60 -7.60 10.25
CA SER A 146 9.89 -9.01 9.98
C SER A 146 8.97 -9.60 8.90
N ILE A 147 8.82 -8.90 7.77
CA ILE A 147 7.94 -9.29 6.65
C ILE A 147 8.05 -10.77 6.27
N ASP A 148 9.25 -11.35 6.34
CA ASP A 148 9.52 -12.77 6.05
C ASP A 148 8.59 -13.72 6.83
N ASP A 149 8.29 -13.42 8.10
CA ASP A 149 7.42 -14.23 8.97
C ASP A 149 5.93 -14.12 8.59
N HIS A 150 5.59 -13.09 7.80
CA HIS A 150 4.21 -12.75 7.44
C HIS A 150 3.90 -12.90 5.95
N LEU A 151 4.87 -13.31 5.11
CA LEU A 151 4.68 -13.51 3.65
C LEU A 151 3.55 -14.49 3.31
N SER A 152 3.28 -15.47 4.18
CA SER A 152 2.17 -16.41 4.01
C SER A 152 0.82 -15.69 3.90
N ALA A 153 0.64 -14.55 4.59
CA ALA A 153 -0.58 -13.76 4.62
C ALA A 153 -0.75 -12.77 3.45
N VAL A 154 0.34 -12.42 2.77
CA VAL A 154 0.35 -11.39 1.70
C VAL A 154 -0.12 -11.97 0.37
N GLU A 155 -1.20 -11.49 -0.23
CA GLU A 155 -1.60 -11.93 -1.58
C GLU A 155 -1.15 -10.97 -2.67
N TYR A 156 -0.98 -11.50 -3.88
CA TYR A 156 -0.57 -10.72 -5.04
C TYR A 156 -1.65 -10.79 -6.13
N VAL A 157 -2.19 -9.64 -6.51
CA VAL A 157 -3.18 -9.53 -7.58
C VAL A 157 -2.55 -8.82 -8.78
N PHE A 158 -2.50 -9.52 -9.90
CA PHE A 158 -1.95 -9.02 -11.15
C PHE A 158 -3.05 -8.32 -11.96
N THR A 159 -2.92 -7.01 -12.12
CA THR A 159 -3.92 -6.18 -12.76
C THR A 159 -3.47 -5.73 -14.15
N LYS A 160 -4.44 -5.41 -15.02
CA LYS A 160 -4.20 -4.87 -16.37
C LYS A 160 -3.38 -5.79 -17.31
N PHE A 161 -3.23 -7.07 -16.96
CA PHE A 161 -2.58 -8.04 -17.84
C PHE A 161 -3.47 -8.37 -19.04
N PRO A 162 -2.94 -8.30 -20.27
CA PRO A 162 -3.62 -8.84 -21.44
C PRO A 162 -3.97 -10.31 -21.23
N LYS A 163 -5.16 -10.74 -21.69
CA LYS A 163 -5.66 -12.12 -21.50
C LYS A 163 -4.65 -13.18 -21.96
N LYS A 164 -3.95 -12.92 -23.07
CA LYS A 164 -2.92 -13.82 -23.65
C LYS A 164 -1.63 -13.90 -22.82
N GLU A 165 -1.36 -12.91 -21.97
CA GLU A 165 -0.12 -12.81 -21.20
C GLU A 165 -0.29 -13.27 -19.74
N LYS A 166 -1.53 -13.51 -19.26
CA LYS A 166 -1.74 -14.01 -17.89
C LYS A 166 -0.99 -15.33 -17.62
N GLN A 167 -0.93 -16.21 -18.62
CA GLN A 167 -0.23 -17.50 -18.53
C GLN A 167 1.30 -17.38 -18.44
N THR A 168 1.87 -16.22 -18.80
CA THR A 168 3.32 -16.01 -18.74
C THR A 168 3.77 -15.46 -17.39
N ILE A 169 2.85 -15.01 -16.52
CA ILE A 169 3.15 -14.42 -15.20
C ILE A 169 4.10 -15.31 -14.38
N PRO A 170 3.87 -16.63 -14.21
CA PRO A 170 4.77 -17.45 -13.40
C PRO A 170 6.18 -17.53 -13.98
N ALA A 171 6.31 -17.57 -15.31
CA ALA A 171 7.60 -17.58 -15.98
C ALA A 171 8.33 -16.23 -15.81
N LEU A 172 7.62 -15.12 -16.02
CA LEU A 172 8.16 -13.76 -15.88
C LEU A 172 8.71 -13.51 -14.46
N VAL A 173 7.94 -13.84 -13.43
CA VAL A 173 8.36 -13.65 -12.03
C VAL A 173 9.58 -14.53 -11.73
N ARG A 174 9.55 -15.80 -12.16
CA ARG A 174 10.64 -16.75 -11.95
C ARG A 174 11.94 -16.30 -12.63
N GLU A 175 11.88 -15.86 -13.88
CA GLU A 175 13.04 -15.33 -14.60
C GLU A 175 13.58 -14.07 -13.92
N THR A 176 12.70 -13.19 -13.45
CA THR A 176 13.10 -12.00 -12.70
C THR A 176 13.85 -12.40 -11.42
N TYR A 177 13.33 -13.39 -10.68
CA TYR A 177 13.99 -13.91 -9.48
C TYR A 177 15.38 -14.47 -9.75
N PHE A 178 15.54 -15.30 -10.79
CA PHE A 178 16.85 -15.85 -11.16
C PHE A 178 17.81 -14.80 -11.74
N SER A 179 17.29 -13.69 -12.25
CA SER A 179 18.10 -12.57 -12.74
C SER A 179 18.61 -11.64 -11.63
N ILE A 180 18.20 -11.84 -10.38
CA ILE A 180 18.69 -11.05 -9.25
C ILE A 180 20.21 -11.25 -9.11
N PRO A 181 21.01 -10.17 -9.10
CA PRO A 181 22.45 -10.25 -8.88
C PRO A 181 22.79 -10.95 -7.56
N LYS A 182 23.87 -11.74 -7.53
CA LYS A 182 24.29 -12.45 -6.31
C LYS A 182 24.62 -11.50 -5.15
N ASP A 183 25.15 -10.34 -5.48
CA ASP A 183 25.52 -9.23 -4.60
C ASP A 183 24.35 -8.32 -4.19
N GLU A 184 23.12 -8.60 -4.64
CA GLU A 184 21.94 -7.84 -4.21
C GLU A 184 21.77 -7.89 -2.68
N THR A 185 21.77 -6.73 -2.04
CA THR A 185 21.75 -6.60 -0.59
C THR A 185 20.34 -6.47 -0.02
N ASP A 186 19.35 -6.13 -0.85
CA ASP A 186 17.96 -5.96 -0.44
C ASP A 186 17.29 -7.34 -0.19
N LYS A 187 17.38 -7.80 1.07
CA LYS A 187 16.79 -9.07 1.51
C LYS A 187 15.27 -9.09 1.36
N GLY A 188 14.59 -7.98 1.68
CA GLY A 188 13.13 -7.88 1.57
C GLY A 188 12.66 -8.03 0.13
N TYR A 189 13.35 -7.40 -0.81
CA TYR A 189 13.10 -7.59 -2.24
C TYR A 189 13.28 -9.05 -2.68
N LYS A 190 14.36 -9.72 -2.27
CA LYS A 190 14.59 -11.14 -2.56
C LYS A 190 13.47 -12.02 -2.02
N SER A 191 13.10 -11.84 -0.75
CA SER A 191 12.08 -12.64 -0.10
C SER A 191 10.70 -12.47 -0.72
N ILE A 192 10.29 -11.22 -0.99
CA ILE A 192 9.00 -10.93 -1.62
C ILE A 192 8.94 -11.51 -3.02
N LEU A 193 10.01 -11.35 -3.83
CA LEU A 193 10.00 -11.91 -5.18
C LEU A 193 10.02 -13.44 -5.17
N ALA A 194 10.74 -14.07 -4.24
CA ALA A 194 10.70 -15.52 -4.03
C ALA A 194 9.28 -15.98 -3.66
N ASP A 195 8.58 -15.22 -2.81
CA ASP A 195 7.22 -15.51 -2.41
C ASP A 195 6.22 -15.37 -3.55
N ILE A 196 6.32 -14.31 -4.36
CA ILE A 196 5.52 -14.15 -5.58
C ILE A 196 5.76 -15.33 -6.52
N ALA A 197 7.02 -15.73 -6.74
CA ALA A 197 7.36 -16.87 -7.61
C ALA A 197 6.75 -18.18 -7.07
N ARG A 198 6.78 -18.37 -5.75
CA ARG A 198 6.23 -19.55 -5.08
C ARG A 198 4.71 -19.61 -5.19
N LYS A 199 4.00 -18.50 -4.94
CA LYS A 199 2.53 -18.43 -5.00
C LYS A 199 2.02 -18.53 -6.44
N THR A 200 2.63 -17.81 -7.38
CA THR A 200 2.25 -17.84 -8.81
C THR A 200 2.46 -19.20 -9.48
N LYS A 201 3.34 -20.06 -8.94
CA LYS A 201 3.45 -21.45 -9.37
C LYS A 201 2.19 -22.28 -9.07
N LYS A 202 1.51 -21.99 -7.96
CA LYS A 202 0.30 -22.70 -7.55
C LYS A 202 -0.94 -22.11 -8.20
N TYR A 203 -1.09 -20.79 -8.11
CA TYR A 203 -2.25 -20.07 -8.61
C TYR A 203 -1.90 -18.60 -8.88
N VAL A 204 -2.56 -18.00 -9.88
CA VAL A 204 -2.34 -16.60 -10.26
C VAL A 204 -3.67 -15.84 -10.12
N PHE A 205 -3.72 -14.88 -9.19
CA PHE A 205 -4.84 -13.95 -9.13
C PHE A 205 -4.66 -12.86 -10.17
N ALA A 206 -5.34 -13.00 -11.31
CA ALA A 206 -5.34 -11.99 -12.38
C ALA A 206 -6.75 -11.82 -12.95
N PRO A 207 -7.68 -11.18 -12.22
CA PRO A 207 -9.09 -11.10 -12.63
C PRO A 207 -9.25 -10.26 -13.90
N HIS A 208 -10.14 -10.70 -14.80
CA HIS A 208 -10.66 -9.89 -15.89
C HIS A 208 -11.90 -9.14 -15.41
N LEU A 209 -11.74 -7.87 -15.05
CA LEU A 209 -12.77 -7.07 -14.35
C LEU A 209 -14.09 -6.89 -15.12
N LEU A 210 -14.15 -7.26 -16.41
CA LEU A 210 -15.35 -7.20 -17.25
C LEU A 210 -16.01 -8.57 -17.49
N GLU A 211 -15.28 -9.68 -17.31
CA GLU A 211 -15.73 -11.02 -17.70
C GLU A 211 -15.86 -11.96 -16.49
N ASP A 212 -14.90 -11.88 -15.56
CA ASP A 212 -14.81 -12.81 -14.44
C ASP A 212 -15.76 -12.36 -13.32
N PRO A 213 -16.43 -13.27 -12.60
CA PRO A 213 -17.24 -12.92 -11.45
C PRO A 213 -16.37 -12.49 -10.27
N PRO A 214 -16.72 -11.41 -9.53
CA PRO A 214 -15.92 -10.94 -8.40
C PRO A 214 -15.94 -11.90 -7.21
N LEU A 215 -16.93 -12.80 -7.16
CA LEU A 215 -17.16 -13.74 -6.07
C LEU A 215 -15.95 -14.63 -5.81
N ASP A 216 -15.38 -15.21 -6.86
CA ASP A 216 -14.33 -16.23 -6.74
C ASP A 216 -13.08 -15.61 -6.09
N LEU A 217 -12.68 -14.42 -6.56
CA LEU A 217 -11.55 -13.70 -5.99
C LEU A 217 -11.86 -13.23 -4.56
N LEU A 218 -13.07 -12.73 -4.30
CA LEU A 218 -13.44 -12.29 -2.97
C LEU A 218 -13.43 -13.45 -1.96
N GLN A 219 -13.90 -14.63 -2.36
CA GLN A 219 -13.89 -15.82 -1.52
C GLN A 219 -12.45 -16.25 -1.15
N GLU A 220 -11.53 -16.24 -2.11
CA GLU A 220 -10.12 -16.54 -1.86
C GLU A 220 -9.44 -15.50 -0.94
N LEU A 221 -9.77 -14.22 -1.11
CA LEU A 221 -9.21 -13.14 -0.27
C LEU A 221 -9.79 -13.09 1.14
N THR A 222 -10.88 -13.80 1.41
CA THR A 222 -11.61 -13.79 2.70
C THR A 222 -11.30 -15.00 3.59
N ASP A 223 -10.35 -15.87 3.22
CA ASP A 223 -9.88 -16.95 4.09
C ASP A 223 -9.12 -16.39 5.31
N ILE A 224 -9.81 -16.31 6.46
CA ILE A 224 -9.32 -15.70 7.71
C ILE A 224 -8.06 -16.38 8.24
N ARG A 225 -7.82 -17.66 7.93
CA ARG A 225 -6.63 -18.40 8.36
C ARG A 225 -5.33 -17.79 7.83
N SER A 226 -5.45 -17.00 6.77
CA SER A 226 -4.34 -16.33 6.10
C SER A 226 -4.21 -14.86 6.47
N PHE A 227 -4.92 -14.36 7.48
CA PHE A 227 -4.81 -12.97 7.93
C PHE A 227 -3.71 -12.81 8.98
N ILE A 228 -3.02 -11.67 8.96
CA ILE A 228 -2.14 -11.22 10.03
C ILE A 228 -3.02 -10.90 11.24
N ARG A 229 -2.79 -11.61 12.35
CA ARG A 229 -3.39 -11.34 13.66
C ARG A 229 -2.51 -10.35 14.42
N HIS A 230 -3.10 -9.62 15.36
CA HIS A 230 -2.42 -8.59 16.16
C HIS A 230 -1.65 -7.54 15.32
N PRO A 231 -2.32 -6.81 14.41
CA PRO A 231 -1.68 -5.78 13.59
C PRO A 231 -0.84 -4.75 14.38
N GLU A 232 -1.22 -4.48 15.62
CA GLU A 232 -0.52 -3.59 16.54
C GLU A 232 0.95 -3.97 16.79
N GLU A 233 1.27 -5.27 16.70
CA GLU A 233 2.62 -5.81 16.89
C GLU A 233 3.43 -5.92 15.58
N VAL A 234 2.73 -5.96 14.45
CA VAL A 234 3.31 -6.29 13.13
C VAL A 234 3.53 -5.05 12.26
N PHE A 235 2.60 -4.09 12.33
CA PHE A 235 2.66 -2.87 11.51
C PHE A 235 3.40 -1.76 12.26
N GLN A 236 4.42 -1.16 11.64
CA GLN A 236 5.21 -0.09 12.24
C GLN A 236 5.10 1.21 11.43
N SER A 237 5.26 2.33 12.14
CA SER A 237 5.32 3.65 11.51
C SER A 237 6.43 3.68 10.47
N PHE A 238 6.13 4.17 9.28
CA PHE A 238 7.10 4.26 8.18
C PHE A 238 7.05 5.62 7.50
N LEU A 239 8.18 5.99 6.89
CA LEU A 239 8.31 7.12 5.99
C LEU A 239 8.96 6.63 4.70
N THR A 240 8.48 7.08 3.55
CA THR A 240 9.20 6.85 2.29
C THR A 240 10.56 7.56 2.32
N GLU A 241 11.47 7.19 1.42
CA GLU A 241 12.78 7.85 1.33
C GLU A 241 12.66 9.38 1.11
N LYS A 242 11.70 9.82 0.29
CA LYS A 242 11.46 11.24 0.02
C LYS A 242 10.93 11.97 1.26
N ALA A 243 9.94 11.38 1.94
CA ALA A 243 9.42 11.92 3.19
C ALA A 243 10.49 11.99 4.27
N ASN A 244 11.31 10.94 4.41
CA ASN A 244 12.39 10.89 5.38
C ASN A 244 13.44 11.99 5.11
N HIS A 245 13.81 12.20 3.84
CA HIS A 245 14.73 13.28 3.47
C HIS A 245 14.17 14.66 3.81
N ALA A 246 12.89 14.92 3.50
CA ALA A 246 12.24 16.19 3.83
C ALA A 246 12.16 16.43 5.34
N VAL A 247 11.80 15.41 6.11
CA VAL A 247 11.79 15.45 7.58
C VAL A 247 13.19 15.76 8.10
N HIS A 248 14.22 15.09 7.59
CA HIS A 248 15.60 15.34 7.99
C HIS A 248 16.05 16.78 7.68
N LEU A 249 15.76 17.30 6.49
CA LEU A 249 16.06 18.69 6.14
C LEU A 249 15.36 19.68 7.08
N GLN A 250 14.11 19.40 7.46
CA GLN A 250 13.38 20.24 8.39
C GLN A 250 13.98 20.20 9.80
N VAL A 251 14.40 19.03 10.27
CA VAL A 251 15.12 18.87 11.56
C VAL A 251 16.42 19.68 11.56
N GLU A 252 17.24 19.55 10.52
CA GLU A 252 18.49 20.30 10.40
C GLU A 252 18.27 21.82 10.33
N LYS A 253 17.23 22.28 9.62
CA LYS A 253 16.85 23.68 9.58
C LYS A 253 16.48 24.22 10.96
N HIS A 254 15.72 23.45 11.73
CA HIS A 254 15.38 23.81 13.11
C HIS A 254 16.64 23.89 13.98
N LYS A 255 17.50 22.87 13.96
CA LYS A 255 18.79 22.87 14.70
C LYS A 255 19.64 24.10 14.37
N ALA A 256 19.81 24.40 13.09
CA ALA A 256 20.60 25.55 12.63
C ALA A 256 20.01 26.90 13.09
N SER A 257 18.69 26.97 13.32
CA SER A 257 18.01 28.17 13.80
C SER A 257 18.03 28.35 15.32
N VAL A 258 18.14 27.25 16.09
CA VAL A 258 18.09 27.27 17.55
C VAL A 258 19.34 27.93 18.14
N LEU A 259 20.54 27.52 17.71
CA LEU A 259 21.78 28.03 18.31
C LEU A 259 21.98 29.55 18.12
N PRO A 260 21.75 30.15 16.94
CA PRO A 260 21.79 31.60 16.78
C PRO A 260 20.70 32.32 17.58
N ALA A 261 19.47 31.79 17.62
CA ALA A 261 18.37 32.39 18.37
C ALA A 261 18.64 32.37 19.88
N PHE A 262 19.25 31.30 20.38
CA PHE A 262 19.68 31.18 21.77
C PHE A 262 20.75 32.22 22.12
N LYS A 263 21.78 32.36 21.27
CA LYS A 263 22.82 33.40 21.43
C LYS A 263 22.26 34.82 21.45
N ASN A 264 21.19 35.05 20.69
CA ASN A 264 20.49 36.34 20.62
C ASN A 264 19.40 36.52 21.70
N CYS A 265 19.36 35.66 22.72
CA CYS A 265 18.37 35.70 23.81
C CYS A 265 16.89 35.64 23.34
N ASN A 266 16.63 35.13 22.13
CA ASN A 266 15.27 34.94 21.62
C ASN A 266 14.69 33.61 22.13
N PHE A 267 14.52 33.52 23.45
CA PHE A 267 14.13 32.28 24.12
C PHE A 267 12.75 31.78 23.70
N LYS A 268 11.82 32.69 23.38
CA LYS A 268 10.49 32.30 22.89
C LYS A 268 10.57 31.55 21.56
N PHE A 269 11.39 32.03 20.62
CA PHE A 269 11.61 31.34 19.36
C PHE A 269 12.31 29.99 19.55
N VAL A 270 13.32 29.94 20.42
CA VAL A 270 14.01 28.69 20.76
C VAL A 270 13.02 27.67 21.31
N GLN A 271 12.19 28.06 22.28
CA GLN A 271 11.16 27.20 22.86
C GLN A 271 10.20 26.69 21.78
N THR A 272 9.67 27.57 20.92
CA THR A 272 8.79 27.15 19.81
C THR A 272 9.45 26.10 18.91
N LYS A 273 10.73 26.27 18.57
CA LYS A 273 11.45 25.31 17.71
C LYS A 273 11.74 23.98 18.39
N LEU A 274 12.04 23.99 19.68
CA LEU A 274 12.21 22.77 20.45
C LEU A 274 10.87 22.03 20.60
N ASP A 275 9.77 22.74 20.89
CA ASP A 275 8.43 22.17 21.01
C ASP A 275 7.98 21.53 19.68
N GLU A 276 8.23 22.18 18.54
CA GLU A 276 7.95 21.62 17.20
C GLU A 276 8.74 20.32 16.95
N LEU A 277 10.00 20.24 17.37
CA LEU A 277 10.81 19.02 17.24
C LEU A 277 10.31 17.90 18.17
N VAL A 278 9.91 18.23 19.40
CA VAL A 278 9.31 17.26 20.34
C VAL A 278 8.01 16.69 19.75
N ALA A 279 7.14 17.56 19.25
CA ALA A 279 5.88 17.15 18.62
C ALA A 279 6.13 16.24 17.40
N LEU A 280 7.11 16.59 16.56
CA LEU A 280 7.48 15.78 15.40
C LEU A 280 7.98 14.38 15.82
N ASN A 281 8.84 14.30 16.84
CA ASN A 281 9.35 13.02 17.35
C ASN A 281 8.23 12.16 17.95
N ALA A 282 7.33 12.77 18.73
CA ALA A 282 6.20 12.08 19.33
C ALA A 282 5.22 11.49 18.29
N VAL A 283 5.11 12.14 17.13
CA VAL A 283 4.24 11.67 16.04
C VAL A 283 4.91 10.58 15.20
N LEU A 284 6.19 10.71 14.92
CA LEU A 284 6.90 9.80 14.02
C LEU A 284 7.42 8.54 14.70
N GLU A 285 7.58 8.54 16.02
CA GLU A 285 8.20 7.44 16.78
C GLU A 285 9.54 6.98 16.15
N ASN A 286 10.24 7.92 15.50
CA ASN A 286 11.37 7.61 14.64
C ASN A 286 12.65 7.56 15.48
N LYS A 287 13.24 6.35 15.58
CA LYS A 287 14.49 6.10 16.31
C LYS A 287 15.66 6.98 15.87
N LEU A 288 15.68 7.50 14.63
CA LEU A 288 16.70 8.44 14.15
C LEU A 288 16.58 9.80 14.84
N ILE A 289 15.35 10.33 14.96
CA ILE A 289 15.10 11.59 15.68
C ILE A 289 15.39 11.38 17.16
N GLU A 290 15.01 10.23 17.72
CA GLU A 290 15.23 9.93 19.13
C GLU A 290 16.72 9.82 19.50
N LYS A 291 17.56 9.32 18.59
CA LYS A 291 19.01 9.23 18.78
C LYS A 291 19.67 10.62 18.68
N ASP A 292 19.28 11.41 17.69
CA ASP A 292 19.81 12.75 17.47
C ASP A 292 19.33 13.80 18.49
N TYR A 293 18.29 13.49 19.28
CA TYR A 293 17.75 14.38 20.32
C TYR A 293 18.35 14.12 21.71
N LYS A 294 18.90 12.91 21.92
CA LYS A 294 19.54 12.53 23.18
C LYS A 294 21.03 12.89 23.23
N GLU A 295 21.62 13.21 22.08
CA GLU A 295 22.97 13.78 21.93
C GLU A 295 22.90 15.32 21.89
#